data_AF-A0A7S1AYI4-F1
#
_entry.id   AF-A0A7S1AYI4-F1
#
_cell.length_a   1.000
_cell.length_b   1.000
_cell.length_c   1.000
_cell.angle_alpha   90.00
_cell.angle_beta   90.00
_cell.angle_gamma   90.00
#
_symmetry.space_group_name_H-M   'P 1'
#
loop_
_entity.id
_entity.type
_entity.pdbx_description
1 polymer ?
#
loop_
_entity_poly.entity_id
_entity_poly.type
_entity_poly.pdbx_seq_one_letter_code
_entity_poly.pdbx_strand_id
1 'polypeptide(L)'
;GTQVQGQGRAAAGVDPWHLERAGKDIDELQTRPCATRPHIHLMRRAAAQWQAFEGFSRVCMTVGTTQMLMAIMYYCLGYLLVEDGALWSCAMVATLLVCVAGTMLWLDLSLTQEQWFRMKVLLCAGPASGFVAGLFWTRYNRLGQD
;
A
#
# COMPACT_ATOMS: atom_id res chain seq x y z
N GLY A 1 -28.61 0.22 -47.40
CA GLY A 1 -27.33 0.94 -47.50
C GLY A 1 -26.20 -0.02 -47.27
N THR A 2 -25.58 -0.45 -48.37
CA THR A 2 -24.17 -0.84 -48.51
C THR A 2 -23.49 -1.57 -47.34
N GLN A 3 -23.55 -2.90 -47.40
CA GLN A 3 -22.57 -3.80 -46.80
C GLN A 3 -21.21 -3.51 -47.47
N VAL A 4 -20.24 -2.98 -46.72
CA VAL A 4 -18.86 -2.85 -47.19
C VAL A 4 -18.25 -4.25 -47.17
N GLN A 5 -18.34 -4.90 -48.33
CA GLN A 5 -17.67 -6.14 -48.67
C GLN A 5 -16.17 -5.88 -48.77
N GLY A 6 -15.48 -5.95 -47.63
CA GLY A 6 -14.02 -6.03 -47.58
C GLY A 6 -13.56 -7.43 -47.96
N GLN A 7 -13.51 -7.73 -49.26
CA GLN A 7 -12.70 -8.82 -49.81
C GLN A 7 -11.21 -8.47 -49.65
N GLY A 8 -10.70 -8.60 -48.42
CA GLY A 8 -9.29 -8.77 -48.16
C GLY A 8 -9.09 -10.24 -47.80
N ARG A 9 -8.30 -10.97 -48.60
CA ARG A 9 -7.82 -12.31 -48.27
C ARG A 9 -7.51 -12.33 -46.77
N ALA A 10 -8.26 -13.13 -46.01
CA ALA A 10 -7.86 -13.52 -44.67
C ALA A 10 -6.41 -13.95 -44.81
N ALA A 11 -5.49 -13.19 -44.22
CA ALA A 11 -4.11 -13.56 -44.14
C ALA A 11 -4.12 -14.97 -43.54
N ALA A 12 -3.90 -15.97 -44.38
CA ALA A 12 -3.47 -17.26 -43.91
C ALA A 12 -2.34 -16.95 -42.95
N GLY A 13 -2.49 -17.29 -41.67
CA GLY A 13 -1.39 -17.24 -40.73
C GLY A 13 -0.20 -17.84 -41.46
N VAL A 14 0.86 -17.06 -41.62
CA VAL A 14 1.96 -17.33 -42.55
C VAL A 14 2.67 -18.60 -42.06
N ASP A 15 2.17 -19.76 -42.47
CA ASP A 15 2.82 -21.06 -42.36
C ASP A 15 3.28 -21.47 -43.76
N PRO A 16 4.45 -20.97 -44.21
CA PRO A 16 4.99 -21.31 -45.52
C PRO A 16 5.39 -22.78 -45.63
N TRP A 17 5.50 -23.49 -44.50
CA TRP A 17 6.01 -24.86 -44.45
C TRP A 17 4.88 -25.90 -44.28
N HIS A 18 3.65 -25.48 -43.99
CA HIS A 18 2.49 -26.35 -43.78
C HIS A 18 2.74 -27.41 -42.69
N LEU A 19 3.65 -27.11 -41.75
CA LEU A 19 4.01 -28.00 -40.66
C LEU A 19 3.05 -27.83 -39.47
N GLU A 20 2.35 -26.70 -39.40
CA GLU A 20 1.50 -26.36 -38.28
C GLU A 20 0.07 -26.80 -38.54
N ARG A 21 -0.47 -27.63 -37.65
CA ARG A 21 -1.89 -27.98 -37.68
C ARG A 21 -2.70 -26.72 -37.42
N ALA A 22 -3.79 -26.51 -38.16
CA ALA A 22 -4.71 -25.39 -37.91
C ALA A 22 -5.14 -25.38 -36.44
N GLY A 23 -4.66 -24.40 -35.67
CA GLY A 23 -4.89 -24.28 -34.22
C GLY A 23 -6.33 -23.98 -33.81
N LYS A 24 -7.31 -24.19 -34.70
CA LYS A 24 -8.75 -24.00 -34.43
C LYS A 24 -9.27 -24.97 -33.36
N ASP A 25 -8.66 -26.16 -33.29
CA ASP A 25 -9.01 -27.21 -32.32
C ASP A 25 -8.31 -27.02 -30.96
N ILE A 26 -7.37 -26.07 -30.86
CA ILE A 26 -6.59 -25.80 -29.64
C ILE A 26 -7.29 -24.69 -28.87
N ASP A 27 -7.82 -25.02 -27.69
CA ASP A 27 -8.65 -24.11 -26.87
C ASP A 27 -7.90 -22.81 -26.51
N GLU A 28 -6.58 -22.89 -26.34
CA GLU A 28 -5.69 -21.79 -26.00
C GLU A 28 -5.46 -20.79 -27.14
N LEU A 29 -5.57 -21.23 -28.41
CA LEU A 29 -5.39 -20.40 -29.60
C LEU A 29 -6.68 -19.73 -30.07
N GLN A 30 -7.82 -20.09 -29.48
CA GLN A 30 -9.09 -19.47 -29.83
C GLN A 30 -9.13 -18.02 -29.34
N THR A 31 -9.59 -17.12 -30.21
CA THR A 31 -9.84 -15.70 -29.91
C THR A 31 -11.07 -15.55 -29.02
N ARG A 32 -10.91 -15.88 -27.73
CA ARG A 32 -11.91 -15.70 -26.68
C ARG A 32 -11.59 -14.49 -25.81
N PRO A 33 -12.61 -13.82 -25.22
CA PRO A 33 -12.38 -12.80 -24.21
C PRO A 33 -11.55 -13.38 -23.06
N CYS A 34 -10.48 -12.69 -22.65
CA CYS A 34 -9.54 -13.18 -21.64
C CYS A 34 -10.26 -13.69 -20.38
N ALA A 35 -11.30 -13.00 -19.91
CA ALA A 35 -12.04 -13.35 -18.70
C ALA A 35 -12.70 -14.74 -18.69
N THR A 36 -12.90 -15.37 -19.86
CA THR A 36 -13.57 -16.68 -20.02
C THR A 36 -12.59 -17.85 -20.11
N ARG A 37 -11.28 -17.58 -20.05
CA ARG A 37 -10.27 -18.62 -20.22
C ARG A 37 -10.21 -19.54 -18.99
N PRO A 38 -10.03 -20.86 -19.18
CA PRO A 38 -10.07 -21.85 -18.10
C PRO A 38 -9.01 -21.62 -17.01
N HIS A 39 -7.80 -21.18 -17.37
CA HIS A 39 -6.76 -20.84 -16.39
C HIS A 39 -7.13 -19.63 -15.52
N ILE A 40 -7.90 -18.66 -16.04
CA ILE A 40 -8.40 -17.54 -15.25
C ILE A 40 -9.45 -18.01 -14.25
N HIS A 41 -10.31 -18.96 -14.63
CA HIS A 41 -11.26 -19.58 -13.70
C HIS A 41 -10.56 -20.37 -12.59
N LEU A 42 -9.53 -21.14 -12.94
CA LEU A 42 -8.70 -21.86 -11.97
C LEU A 42 -8.03 -20.87 -11.00
N MET A 43 -7.42 -19.81 -11.53
CA MET A 43 -6.78 -18.76 -10.72
C MET A 43 -7.78 -18.04 -9.82
N ARG A 44 -8.98 -17.71 -10.29
CA ARG A 44 -10.03 -17.07 -9.46
C ARG A 44 -10.46 -17.96 -8.31
N ARG A 45 -10.63 -19.26 -8.56
CA ARG A 45 -11.02 -20.24 -7.52
C ARG A 45 -9.90 -20.43 -6.50
N ALA A 46 -8.66 -20.47 -6.94
CA ALA A 46 -7.50 -20.47 -6.05
C ALA A 46 -7.44 -19.17 -5.24
N ALA A 47 -7.48 -18.01 -5.89
CA ALA A 47 -7.41 -16.70 -5.24
C ALA A 47 -8.49 -16.51 -4.16
N ALA A 48 -9.71 -17.04 -4.37
CA ALA A 48 -10.79 -17.00 -3.38
C ALA A 48 -10.43 -17.72 -2.06
N GLN A 49 -9.65 -18.81 -2.12
CA GLN A 49 -9.18 -19.53 -0.93
C GLN A 49 -8.10 -18.74 -0.17
N TRP A 50 -7.34 -17.89 -0.86
CA TRP A 50 -6.22 -17.12 -0.31
C TRP A 50 -6.58 -15.70 0.16
N GLN A 51 -7.82 -15.23 -0.08
CA GLN A 51 -8.24 -13.87 0.31
C GLN A 51 -8.10 -13.61 1.82
N ALA A 52 -8.46 -14.58 2.65
CA ALA A 52 -8.35 -14.43 4.11
C ALA A 52 -6.88 -14.30 4.57
N PHE A 53 -5.98 -15.04 3.92
CA PHE A 53 -4.55 -14.98 4.20
C PHE A 53 -3.96 -13.64 3.76
N GLU A 54 -4.31 -13.15 2.57
CA GLU A 54 -3.85 -11.85 2.06
C GLU A 54 -4.36 -10.69 2.92
N GLY A 55 -5.62 -10.75 3.36
CA GLY A 55 -6.18 -9.78 4.30
C GLY A 55 -5.43 -9.77 5.64
N PHE A 56 -5.17 -10.96 6.22
CA PHE A 56 -4.39 -11.06 7.46
C PHE A 56 -2.97 -10.51 7.30
N SER A 57 -2.25 -10.89 6.23
CA SER A 57 -0.90 -10.43 5.99
C SER A 57 -0.83 -8.92 5.80
N ARG A 58 -1.81 -8.33 5.11
CA ARG A 58 -1.89 -6.88 4.91
C ARG A 58 -2.08 -6.17 6.25
N VAL A 59 -3.04 -6.62 7.07
CA VAL A 59 -3.26 -6.05 8.41
C VAL A 59 -2.03 -6.19 9.30
N CYS A 60 -1.38 -7.35 9.33
CA CYS A 60 -0.17 -7.56 10.12
C CYS A 60 0.98 -6.66 9.67
N MET A 61 1.17 -6.49 8.36
CA MET A 61 2.19 -5.63 7.80
C MET A 61 1.92 -4.17 8.20
N THR A 62 0.70 -3.67 7.99
CA THR A 62 0.35 -2.28 8.35
C THR A 62 0.49 -2.00 9.83
N VAL A 63 0.02 -2.92 10.69
CA VAL A 63 0.13 -2.76 12.14
C VAL A 63 1.61 -2.80 12.56
N GLY A 64 2.37 -3.76 12.05
CA GLY A 64 3.79 -3.91 12.37
C GLY A 64 4.62 -2.70 11.93
N THR A 65 4.43 -2.21 10.70
CA THR A 65 5.14 -1.04 10.19
C THR A 65 4.75 0.21 10.97
N THR A 66 3.47 0.40 11.29
CA THR A 66 3.00 1.54 12.10
C THR A 66 3.66 1.54 13.48
N GLN A 67 3.75 0.38 14.14
CA GLN A 67 4.44 0.27 15.43
C GLN A 67 5.95 0.54 15.32
N MET A 68 6.59 0.06 14.24
CA MET A 68 8.01 0.34 13.98
C MET A 68 8.26 1.84 13.74
N LEU A 69 7.41 2.49 12.94
CA LEU A 69 7.44 3.94 12.70
C LEU A 69 7.29 4.72 14.01
N MET A 70 6.35 4.32 14.87
CA MET A 70 6.15 4.93 16.18
C MET A 70 7.37 4.77 17.10
N ALA A 71 8.00 3.59 17.12
CA ALA A 71 9.21 3.36 17.90
C ALA A 71 10.37 4.24 17.44
N ILE A 72 10.61 4.34 16.13
CA ILE A 72 11.63 5.21 15.54
C ILE A 72 11.35 6.68 15.90
N MET A 73 10.09 7.10 15.82
CA MET A 73 9.70 8.47 16.15
C MET A 73 9.96 8.80 17.64
N TYR A 74 9.64 7.90 18.58
CA TYR A 74 9.94 8.10 20.00
C TYR A 74 11.44 8.12 20.27
N TYR A 75 12.21 7.30 19.57
CA TYR A 75 13.67 7.35 19.63
C TYR A 75 14.21 8.71 19.16
N CYS A 76 13.75 9.20 18.01
CA CYS A 76 14.13 10.52 17.50
C CYS A 76 13.68 11.66 18.42
N LEU A 77 12.52 11.55 19.04
CA LEU A 77 12.04 12.51 20.05
C LEU A 77 13.01 12.58 21.23
N GLY A 78 13.38 11.44 21.82
CA GLY A 78 14.34 11.42 22.93
C GLY A 78 15.68 12.02 22.52
N TYR A 79 16.25 11.54 21.41
CA TYR A 79 17.57 11.97 20.94
C TYR A 79 17.61 13.47 20.57
N LEU A 80 16.75 13.91 19.64
CA LEU A 80 16.80 15.29 19.13
C LEU A 80 16.33 16.32 20.18
N LEU A 81 15.38 15.96 21.05
CA LEU A 81 14.78 16.91 21.99
C LEU A 81 15.53 16.96 23.33
N VAL A 82 16.00 15.81 23.83
CA VAL A 82 16.66 15.73 25.14
C VAL A 82 18.16 15.92 25.01
N GLU A 83 18.83 15.30 24.03
CA GLU A 83 20.28 15.39 23.89
C GLU A 83 20.70 16.63 23.10
N ASP A 84 20.13 16.83 21.90
CA ASP A 84 20.54 17.94 21.01
C ASP A 84 19.78 19.26 21.29
N GLY A 85 18.62 19.21 21.95
CA GLY A 85 17.75 20.37 22.15
C GLY A 85 17.19 21.01 20.86
N ALA A 86 17.28 20.30 19.73
CA ALA A 86 16.94 20.77 18.40
C ALA A 86 15.42 20.62 18.09
N LEU A 87 14.64 21.55 18.63
CA LEU A 87 13.17 21.58 18.54
C LEU A 87 12.62 21.50 17.11
N TRP A 88 13.20 22.27 16.19
CA TRP A 88 12.72 22.34 14.80
C TRP A 88 12.95 21.03 14.04
N SER A 89 14.13 20.45 14.17
CA SER A 89 14.47 19.16 13.56
C SER A 89 13.56 18.05 14.07
N CYS A 90 13.32 18.03 15.39
CA CYS A 90 12.40 17.08 16.03
C CYS A 90 10.97 17.20 15.47
N ALA A 91 10.44 18.41 15.36
CA ALA A 91 9.10 18.65 14.83
C ALA A 91 8.95 18.19 13.37
N MET A 92 9.97 18.44 12.53
CA MET A 92 9.94 18.00 11.12
C MET A 92 9.96 16.47 11.00
N VAL A 93 10.84 15.79 11.75
CA VAL A 93 10.93 14.33 11.74
C VAL A 93 9.64 13.68 12.25
N ALA A 94 9.09 14.19 13.36
CA ALA A 94 7.82 13.69 13.89
C ALA A 94 6.67 13.86 12.89
N THR A 95 6.57 15.03 12.25
CA THR A 95 5.56 15.30 11.22
C THR A 95 5.70 14.34 10.03
N LEU A 96 6.93 14.14 9.54
CA LEU A 96 7.21 13.24 8.43
C LEU A 96 6.81 11.79 8.74
N LEU A 97 7.21 11.28 9.91
CA LEU A 97 6.91 9.89 10.31
C LEU A 97 5.40 9.66 10.52
N VAL A 98 4.69 10.64 11.09
CA VAL A 98 3.22 10.58 11.20
C VAL A 98 2.54 10.60 9.84
N CYS A 99 3.02 11.41 8.89
CA CYS A 99 2.52 11.42 7.52
C CYS A 99 2.73 10.07 6.82
N VAL A 100 3.92 9.48 6.94
CA VAL A 100 4.22 8.16 6.35
C VAL A 100 3.37 7.05 6.98
N ALA A 101 3.19 7.07 8.30
CA ALA A 101 2.30 6.11 8.96
C ALA A 101 0.84 6.29 8.48
N GLY A 102 0.39 7.54 8.35
CA GLY A 102 -0.95 7.86 7.85
C GLY A 102 -1.19 7.41 6.40
N THR A 103 -0.22 7.56 5.50
CA THR A 103 -0.33 7.10 4.11
C THR A 103 -0.32 5.57 4.02
N MET A 104 0.48 4.87 4.82
CA MET A 104 0.45 3.40 4.92
C MET A 104 -0.92 2.89 5.35
N LEU A 105 -1.47 3.46 6.42
CA LEU A 105 -2.82 3.14 6.89
C LEU A 105 -3.88 3.36 5.80
N TRP A 106 -3.69 4.39 4.96
CA TRP A 106 -4.66 4.72 3.90
C TRP A 106 -4.60 3.79 2.71
N LEU A 107 -3.40 3.33 2.39
CA LEU A 107 -3.18 2.42 1.28
C LEU A 107 -3.66 0.99 1.61
N ASP A 108 -3.47 0.56 2.85
CA ASP A 108 -3.73 -0.82 3.24
C ASP A 108 -5.15 -1.08 3.75
N LEU A 109 -5.84 -0.09 4.36
CA LEU A 109 -7.17 -0.29 4.94
C LEU A 109 -8.27 0.56 4.28
N SER A 110 -9.32 -0.11 3.81
CA SER A 110 -10.58 0.50 3.39
C SER A 110 -11.51 0.74 4.59
N LEU A 111 -11.17 1.72 5.43
CA LEU A 111 -11.97 2.06 6.62
C LEU A 111 -13.14 3.00 6.30
N THR A 112 -14.18 2.92 7.13
CA THR A 112 -15.30 3.89 7.14
C THR A 112 -14.82 5.26 7.62
N GLN A 113 -15.45 6.34 7.18
CA GLN A 113 -15.05 7.73 7.51
C GLN A 113 -14.94 7.99 9.02
N GLU A 114 -15.81 7.39 9.84
CA GLU A 114 -15.74 7.53 11.29
C GLU A 114 -14.53 6.81 11.90
N GLN A 115 -14.19 5.63 11.37
CA GLN A 115 -13.02 4.85 11.79
C GLN A 115 -11.73 5.59 11.41
N TRP A 116 -11.73 6.25 10.25
CA TRP A 116 -10.65 7.13 9.82
C TRP A 116 -10.37 8.25 10.80
N PHE A 117 -11.42 8.91 11.30
CA PHE A 117 -11.26 9.96 12.30
C PHE A 117 -10.64 9.42 13.59
N ARG A 118 -11.17 8.31 14.12
CA ARG A 118 -10.66 7.68 15.34
C ARG A 118 -9.18 7.27 15.19
N MET A 119 -8.79 6.69 14.06
CA MET A 119 -7.41 6.28 13.82
C MET A 119 -6.45 7.48 13.73
N LYS A 120 -6.84 8.57 13.06
CA LYS A 120 -6.01 9.79 13.00
C LYS A 120 -5.77 10.37 14.40
N VAL A 121 -6.82 10.40 15.23
CA VAL A 121 -6.70 10.87 16.62
C VAL A 121 -5.74 9.98 17.41
N LEU A 122 -5.91 8.67 17.35
CA LEU A 122 -5.03 7.70 18.03
C LEU A 122 -3.57 7.81 17.57
N LEU A 123 -3.34 7.97 16.27
CA LEU A 123 -1.99 8.08 15.69
C LEU A 123 -1.28 9.37 16.13
N CYS A 124 -1.99 10.49 16.20
CA CYS A 124 -1.41 11.78 16.57
C CYS A 124 -1.30 11.99 18.09
N ALA A 125 -2.13 11.32 18.90
CA ALA A 125 -2.15 11.52 20.35
C ALA A 125 -0.84 11.10 21.03
N GLY A 126 -0.27 9.96 20.63
CA GLY A 126 1.01 9.46 21.18
C GLY A 126 2.18 10.44 20.95
N PRO A 127 2.52 10.76 19.68
CA PRO A 127 3.58 11.71 19.35
C PRO A 127 3.39 13.08 20.02
N ALA A 128 2.16 13.60 20.01
CA ALA A 128 1.85 14.90 20.60
C ALA A 128 2.13 14.90 22.11
N SER A 129 1.74 13.85 22.83
CA SER A 129 2.01 13.73 24.26
C SER A 129 3.51 13.65 24.57
N GLY A 130 4.29 12.91 23.76
CA GLY A 130 5.74 12.81 23.89
C GLY A 130 6.45 14.13 23.61
N PHE A 131 6.01 14.87 22.57
CA PHE A 131 6.54 16.18 22.25
C PHE A 131 6.26 17.20 23.36
N VAL A 132 5.03 17.23 23.89
CA VAL A 132 4.66 18.10 25.02
C VAL A 132 5.49 17.78 26.26
N ALA A 133 5.66 16.50 26.59
CA ALA A 133 6.49 16.09 27.72
C ALA A 133 7.95 16.55 27.57
N GLY A 134 8.54 16.38 26.38
CA GLY A 134 9.90 16.87 26.11
C GLY A 134 10.02 18.39 26.11
N LEU A 135 8.98 19.13 25.71
CA LEU A 135 8.94 20.60 25.87
C LEU A 135 8.98 21.01 27.34
N PHE A 136 8.21 20.34 28.20
CA PHE A 136 8.27 20.58 29.65
C PHE A 136 9.65 20.29 30.23
N TRP A 137 10.26 19.17 29.82
CA TRP A 137 11.62 18.80 30.25
C TRP A 137 12.66 19.84 29.85
N THR A 138 12.68 20.24 28.58
CA THR A 138 13.64 21.24 28.07
C THR A 138 13.45 22.62 28.71
N ARG A 139 12.20 23.01 29.01
CA ARG A 139 11.88 24.24 29.77
C ARG A 139 12.43 24.17 31.19
N TYR A 140 12.22 23.05 31.89
CA TYR A 140 12.73 22.83 33.25
C TYR A 140 14.25 22.89 33.30
N ASN A 141 14.95 22.20 32.38
CA ASN A 141 16.41 22.20 32.35
C ASN A 141 17.02 23.58 32.10
N ARG A 142 16.36 24.45 31.31
CA ARG A 142 16.83 25.84 31.11
C ARG A 142 16.67 26.68 32.37
N LEU A 143 15.56 26.54 33.09
CA LEU A 143 15.31 27.29 34.32
C LEU A 143 16.24 26.90 35.48
N GLY A 144 16.81 25.69 35.46
CA GLY A 144 17.77 25.25 36.47
C GLY A 144 19.21 25.72 36.22
N GLN A 145 19.48 26.41 35.12
CA GLN A 145 20.80 26.96 34.76
C GLN A 145 20.93 28.48 35.01
N ASP A 146 19.82 29.16 35.31
CA ASP A 146 19.76 30.57 35.74
C ASP A 146 19.84 30.67 37.27
#